data_AF-A0A4P6U5L5-F1
#
_entry.id   AF-A0A4P6U5L5-F1
#
_cell.length_a   1.000
_cell.length_b   1.000
_cell.length_c   1.000
_cell.angle_alpha   90.00
_cell.angle_beta   90.00
_cell.angle_gamma   90.00
#
_symmetry.space_group_name_H-M   'P 1'
#
loop_
_entity.id
_entity.type
_entity.pdbx_description
1 polymer ?
#
loop_
_entity_poly.entity_id
_entity_poly.type
_entity_poly.pdbx_seq_one_letter_code
_entity_poly.pdbx_strand_id
1 'polypeptide(L)'
;MADAVVIDLAEVRAAARALRTSADAVGGAARTVSDCGFGPSVAGRDCGAHGAAIREGYLRLARALGMWASASAGSAQVLDSTAAGYSRQESTNTSRFGLR
;
A
#
# COMPACT_ATOMS: atom_id res chain seq x y z
N MET A 1 -23.80 23.84 19.77
CA MET A 1 -23.02 22.67 20.23
C MET A 1 -22.17 22.22 19.06
N ALA A 2 -20.85 22.22 19.19
CA ALA A 2 -19.98 21.70 18.14
C ALA A 2 -20.10 20.17 18.14
N ASP A 3 -20.46 19.60 16.99
CA ASP A 3 -20.43 18.16 16.77
C ASP A 3 -18.96 17.72 16.85
N ALA A 4 -18.59 17.04 17.94
CA ALA A 4 -17.22 16.61 18.14
C ALA A 4 -16.99 15.34 17.34
N VAL A 5 -16.23 15.44 16.24
CA VAL A 5 -15.78 14.27 15.49
C VAL A 5 -14.81 13.48 16.37
N VAL A 6 -15.28 12.34 16.89
CA VAL A 6 -14.46 11.39 17.66
C VAL A 6 -13.76 10.46 16.66
N ILE A 7 -12.43 10.44 16.68
CA ILE A 7 -11.62 9.53 15.88
C ILE A 7 -11.21 8.34 16.72
N ASP A 8 -11.63 7.14 16.32
CA ASP A 8 -11.14 5.91 16.92
C ASP A 8 -9.72 5.59 16.43
N LEU A 9 -8.74 5.82 17.30
CA LEU A 9 -7.32 5.59 16.99
C LEU A 9 -6.97 4.11 16.82
N ALA A 10 -7.74 3.19 17.43
CA ALA A 10 -7.52 1.76 17.27
C ALA A 10 -7.91 1.31 15.85
N GLU A 11 -9.05 1.78 15.36
CA GLU A 11 -9.54 1.53 13.99
C GLU A 11 -8.62 2.17 12.95
N VAL A 12 -8.15 3.40 13.16
CA VAL A 12 -7.18 4.04 12.25
C VAL A 12 -5.89 3.22 12.14
N ARG A 13 -5.37 2.71 13.26
CA ARG A 13 -4.19 1.83 13.27
C ARG A 13 -4.48 0.48 12.62
N ALA A 14 -5.69 -0.05 12.75
CA ALA A 14 -6.10 -1.28 12.08
C ALA A 14 -6.13 -1.10 10.56
N ALA A 15 -6.68 0.00 10.06
CA ALA A 15 -6.66 0.37 8.65
C ALA A 15 -5.23 0.54 8.12
N ALA A 16 -4.35 1.21 8.87
CA ALA A 16 -2.94 1.34 8.51
C ALA A 16 -2.24 -0.02 8.39
N ARG A 17 -2.50 -0.96 9.32
CA ARG A 17 -1.99 -2.33 9.22
C ARG A 17 -2.51 -3.07 8.00
N ALA A 18 -3.80 -2.97 7.70
CA ALA A 18 -4.40 -3.61 6.53
C ALA A 18 -3.78 -3.10 5.22
N LEU A 19 -3.54 -1.79 5.12
CA LEU A 19 -2.88 -1.18 3.96
C LEU A 19 -1.43 -1.64 3.79
N ARG A 20 -0.68 -1.82 4.89
CA ARG A 20 0.66 -2.43 4.82
C ARG A 20 0.62 -3.86 4.33
N THR A 21 -0.27 -4.69 4.89
CA THR A 21 -0.43 -6.09 4.44
C THR A 21 -0.80 -6.16 2.96
N SER A 22 -1.67 -5.27 2.50
CA SER A 22 -2.01 -5.15 1.07
C SER A 22 -0.79 -4.74 0.24
N ALA A 23 -0.02 -3.74 0.68
CA ALA A 23 1.20 -3.31 0.00
C ALA A 23 2.22 -4.45 -0.14
N ASP A 24 2.43 -5.24 0.92
CA ASP A 24 3.35 -6.37 0.92
C ASP A 24 2.89 -7.47 -0.04
N ALA A 25 1.60 -7.84 0.01
CA ALA A 25 1.03 -8.85 -0.87
C ALA A 25 1.12 -8.44 -2.35
N VAL A 26 0.77 -7.20 -2.65
CA VAL A 26 0.80 -6.65 -4.01
C VAL A 26 2.25 -6.47 -4.51
N GLY A 27 3.17 -6.06 -3.64
CA GLY A 27 4.60 -5.99 -3.95
C GLY A 27 5.24 -7.36 -4.19
N GLY A 28 4.74 -8.42 -3.53
CA GLY A 28 5.07 -9.81 -3.85
C GLY A 28 4.54 -10.21 -5.23
N ALA A 29 3.27 -9.94 -5.51
CA ALA A 29 2.66 -10.23 -6.80
C ALA A 29 3.34 -9.50 -7.97
N ALA A 30 3.75 -8.23 -7.77
CA ALA A 30 4.47 -7.45 -8.78
C ALA A 30 5.77 -8.13 -9.21
N ARG A 31 6.51 -8.72 -8.27
CA ARG A 31 7.75 -9.48 -8.54
C ARG A 31 7.47 -10.75 -9.32
N THR A 32 6.47 -11.53 -8.91
CA THR A 32 6.07 -12.75 -9.63
C THR A 32 5.63 -12.44 -11.07
N VAL A 33 4.89 -11.34 -11.27
CA VAL A 33 4.42 -10.90 -12.58
C VAL A 33 5.58 -10.37 -13.44
N SER A 34 6.57 -9.69 -12.87
CA SER A 34 7.76 -9.24 -13.63
C SER A 34 8.63 -10.41 -14.11
N ASP A 35 8.62 -11.52 -13.37
CA ASP A 35 9.36 -12.74 -13.70
C ASP A 35 8.61 -13.64 -14.69
N CYS A 36 7.60 -13.11 -15.40
CA CYS A 36 6.91 -13.88 -16.43
C CYS A 36 7.93 -14.35 -17.47
N GLY A 37 8.17 -15.66 -17.54
CA GLY A 37 9.19 -16.25 -18.42
C GLY A 37 8.90 -16.10 -19.92
N PHE A 38 7.93 -15.28 -20.32
CA PHE A 38 7.62 -14.98 -21.70
C PHE A 38 8.71 -14.10 -22.31
N GLY A 39 9.22 -14.54 -23.46
CA GLY A 39 10.23 -13.82 -24.22
C GLY A 39 10.33 -14.38 -25.64
N PRO A 40 11.06 -13.68 -26.53
CA PRO A 40 11.25 -14.12 -27.91
C PRO A 40 11.89 -15.51 -28.02
N SER A 41 12.64 -15.95 -27.01
CA SER A 41 13.21 -17.29 -26.91
C SER A 41 12.18 -18.39 -26.64
N VAL A 42 11.03 -18.07 -26.05
CA VAL A 42 9.99 -19.05 -25.65
C VAL A 42 8.86 -19.13 -26.67
N ALA A 43 8.59 -18.06 -27.41
CA ALA A 43 7.49 -18.02 -28.37
C ALA A 43 7.82 -18.70 -29.72
N GLY A 44 9.05 -19.18 -29.93
CA GLY A 44 9.48 -19.68 -31.24
C GLY A 44 9.64 -18.57 -32.28
N ARG A 45 10.28 -18.89 -33.42
CA ARG A 45 10.73 -17.91 -34.42
C ARG A 45 9.60 -17.05 -35.00
N ASP A 46 8.40 -17.62 -35.14
CA ASP A 46 7.27 -16.98 -35.80
C ASP A 46 6.33 -16.21 -34.84
N CYS A 47 6.39 -16.49 -33.53
CA CYS A 47 5.56 -15.79 -32.54
C CYS A 47 6.36 -14.84 -31.64
N GLY A 48 7.62 -14.53 -31.97
CA GLY A 48 8.48 -13.65 -31.19
C GLY A 48 7.87 -12.27 -30.89
N ALA A 49 7.15 -11.68 -31.85
CA ALA A 49 6.43 -10.42 -31.66
C ALA A 49 5.29 -10.54 -30.63
N HIS A 50 4.52 -11.65 -30.67
CA HIS A 50 3.47 -11.92 -29.70
C HIS A 50 4.03 -12.18 -28.30
N GLY A 51 5.14 -12.94 -28.19
CA GLY A 51 5.84 -13.16 -26.92
C GLY A 51 6.37 -11.87 -26.30
N ALA A 52 6.90 -10.96 -27.13
CA ALA A 52 7.34 -9.64 -26.67
C ALA A 52 6.18 -8.77 -26.17
N ALA A 53 5.05 -8.75 -26.90
CA ALA A 53 3.86 -8.01 -26.49
C ALA A 53 3.26 -8.50 -25.16
N ILE A 54 3.21 -9.82 -24.95
CA ILE A 54 2.78 -10.42 -23.69
C ILE A 54 3.72 -10.00 -22.55
N ARG A 55 5.04 -10.16 -22.75
CA ARG A 55 6.04 -9.73 -21.75
C ARG A 55 5.89 -8.26 -21.39
N GLU A 56 5.68 -7.38 -22.37
CA GLU A 56 5.44 -5.96 -22.13
C GLU A 56 4.14 -5.71 -21.34
N GLY A 57 3.08 -6.46 -21.61
CA GLY A 57 1.84 -6.45 -20.82
C GLY A 57 2.09 -6.79 -19.35
N TYR A 58 2.81 -7.89 -19.08
CA TYR A 58 3.19 -8.27 -17.72
C TYR A 58 4.05 -7.23 -17.03
N LEU A 59 5.03 -6.63 -17.72
CA LEU A 59 5.85 -5.56 -17.14
C LEU A 59 5.02 -4.31 -16.80
N ARG A 60 4.03 -3.96 -17.63
CA ARG A 60 3.09 -2.88 -17.32
C ARG A 60 2.24 -3.19 -16.09
N LEU A 61 1.74 -4.43 -15.96
CA LEU A 61 1.02 -4.88 -14.77
C LEU A 61 1.90 -4.85 -13.52
N ALA A 62 3.13 -5.34 -13.60
CA ALA A 62 4.09 -5.30 -12.49
C ALA A 62 4.34 -3.86 -12.02
N ARG A 63 4.48 -2.90 -12.95
CA ARG A 63 4.60 -1.47 -12.61
C ARG A 63 3.35 -0.92 -11.92
N ALA A 64 2.16 -1.24 -12.43
CA ALA A 64 0.91 -0.81 -11.83
C ALA A 64 0.74 -1.35 -10.40
N LEU A 65 1.06 -2.62 -10.18
CA LEU A 65 1.07 -3.24 -8.86
C LEU A 65 2.10 -2.57 -7.94
N GLY A 66 3.30 -2.26 -8.43
CA GLY A 66 4.31 -1.53 -7.66
C GLY A 66 3.86 -0.13 -7.23
N MET A 67 3.18 0.61 -8.11
CA MET A 67 2.61 1.92 -7.76
C MET A 67 1.51 1.79 -6.70
N TRP A 68 0.64 0.78 -6.83
CA TRP A 68 -0.41 0.53 -5.85
C TRP A 68 0.18 0.17 -4.48
N ALA A 69 1.17 -0.73 -4.43
CA ALA A 69 1.87 -1.07 -3.19
C ALA A 69 2.48 0.17 -2.52
N SER A 70 3.14 1.03 -3.30
CA SER A 70 3.73 2.28 -2.81
C SER A 70 2.69 3.23 -2.23
N ALA A 71 1.56 3.41 -2.92
CA ALA A 71 0.47 4.27 -2.47
C ALA A 71 -0.20 3.76 -1.19
N SER A 72 -0.41 2.45 -1.09
CA SER A 72 -0.96 1.80 0.12
C SER A 72 -0.02 1.95 1.31
N ALA A 73 1.29 1.75 1.13
CA ALA A 73 2.29 1.95 2.16
C ALA A 73 2.35 3.42 2.63
N GLY A 74 2.34 4.37 1.69
CA GLY A 74 2.30 5.80 2.01
C GLY A 74 1.05 6.20 2.79
N SER A 75 -0.11 5.68 2.40
CA SER A 75 -1.38 5.92 3.10
C SER A 75 -1.35 5.36 4.53
N ALA A 76 -0.79 4.15 4.70
CA ALA A 76 -0.61 3.55 6.02
C ALA A 76 0.30 4.40 6.93
N GLN A 77 1.39 4.94 6.38
CA GLN A 77 2.31 5.82 7.10
C GLN A 77 1.61 7.11 7.55
N VAL A 78 0.80 7.73 6.68
CA VAL A 78 0.03 8.94 7.02
C VAL A 78 -0.97 8.65 8.14
N LEU A 79 -1.70 7.53 8.07
CA LEU A 79 -2.66 7.13 9.10
C LEU A 79 -1.99 6.91 10.46
N ASP A 80 -0.85 6.20 10.50
CA ASP A 80 -0.10 6.00 11.75
C ASP A 80 0.45 7.31 12.31
N SER A 81 0.98 8.18 11.45
CA SER A 81 1.50 9.49 11.88
C SER A 81 0.40 10.38 12.46
N THR A 82 -0.78 10.36 11.85
CA THR A 82 -1.98 11.08 12.30
C THR A 82 -2.45 10.51 13.64
N ALA A 83 -2.56 9.18 13.77
CA ALA A 83 -2.98 8.54 15.00
C ALA A 83 -2.01 8.82 16.16
N ALA A 84 -0.70 8.83 15.89
CA ALA A 84 0.32 9.21 16.87
C ALA A 84 0.20 10.70 17.28
N GLY A 85 -0.12 11.59 16.33
CA GLY A 85 -0.40 12.99 16.59
C GLY A 85 -1.57 13.19 17.56
N TYR A 86 -2.71 12.54 17.28
CA TYR A 86 -3.88 12.58 18.16
C TYR A 86 -3.58 12.03 19.55
N SER A 87 -2.88 10.89 19.64
CA SER A 87 -2.52 10.30 20.94
C SER A 87 -1.66 11.24 21.79
N ARG A 88 -0.71 11.97 21.17
CA ARG A 88 0.12 12.96 21.88
C ARG A 88 -0.69 14.17 22.35
N GLN A 89 -1.60 14.66 21.49
CA GLN A 89 -2.47 15.77 21.83
C GLN A 89 -3.38 15.41 23.00
N GLU A 90 -3.94 14.20 22.99
CA GLU A 90 -4.76 13.70 24.08
C GLU A 90 -3.95 13.65 25.39
N SER A 91 -2.80 12.97 25.41
CA SER A 91 -1.95 12.93 26.62
C SER A 91 -1.54 14.33 27.14
N THR A 92 -1.34 15.29 26.24
CA THR A 92 -1.06 16.69 26.60
C THR A 92 -2.27 17.34 27.24
N ASN A 93 -3.48 17.12 26.72
CA ASN A 93 -4.71 17.61 27.33
C ASN A 93 -4.97 16.94 28.69
N THR A 94 -4.84 15.62 28.78
CA THR A 94 -5.02 14.84 30.01
C THR A 94 -4.08 15.35 31.12
N SER A 95 -2.80 15.57 30.81
CA SER A 95 -1.82 16.12 31.75
C SER A 95 -2.08 17.58 32.12
N ARG A 96 -2.55 18.40 31.18
CA ARG A 96 -2.89 19.81 31.41
C ARG A 96 -4.13 19.99 32.30
N PHE A 97 -5.12 19.11 32.18
CA PHE A 97 -6.38 19.21 32.91
C PHE A 97 -6.48 18.29 34.14
N GLY A 98 -5.44 17.51 34.43
CA GLY A 98 -5.36 16.68 35.65
C GLY A 98 -6.37 15.53 35.71
N LEU A 99 -6.98 15.17 34.58
CA LEU A 99 -7.93 14.07 34.48
C LEU A 99 -7.15 12.75 34.38
N ARG A 100 -6.82 12.14 35.53
CA ARG A 100 -6.25 10.78 35.56
C ARG A 100 -7.33 9.73 35.70
#